data_AF-A0A667I1M1-F1
#
_entry.id   AF-A0A667I1M1-F1
#
_cell.length_a   1.000
_cell.length_b   1.000
_cell.length_c   1.000
_cell.angle_alpha   90.00
_cell.angle_beta   90.00
_cell.angle_gamma   90.00
#
_symmetry.space_group_name_H-M   'P 1'
#
loop_
_entity.id
_entity.type
_entity.pdbx_description
1 polymer ?
#
loop_
_entity_poly.entity_id
_entity_poly.type
_entity_poly.pdbx_seq_one_letter_code
_entity_poly.pdbx_strand_id
1 'polypeptide(L)'
;FSHKRKELLIHATIQNLPTSRLSEISRAKDHIRCRLDGLRWGTGFTGFSSVNRKRPDVVAITDWLAPVIWEGTFNRRVLGRYYGRQNLTIGLAVLATGFFPQTLQLFMRSANKHFMSGYRVVFYIMVDDPLRTFKVLPIKGDRWGDFHLTRMSSLAEHILGHIEDEVDFLFSMTVNRVFQNDFGVETLGASVAQLHAWWYFKNKDIPYERRPKSAACIPFGQGDFYYDGSVIGGRPLEVLTLIEGYLQGVAQDHKDGLNSTYERHLNKYFFTHKPTKLLSPEYSWTAALRPPAPELCPPVRTWRP
;
A
#
# COMPACT_ATOMS: atom_id res chain seq x y z
N PHE A 1 7.11 -17.90 21.36
CA PHE A 1 7.78 -18.25 20.08
C PHE A 1 9.16 -17.61 20.06
N SER A 2 10.25 -18.39 20.01
CA SER A 2 11.62 -17.85 20.19
C SER A 2 12.09 -17.07 18.95
N HIS A 3 12.91 -16.04 19.17
CA HIS A 3 13.48 -15.17 18.13
C HIS A 3 14.26 -15.98 17.07
N LYS A 4 15.03 -16.99 17.51
CA LYS A 4 15.79 -17.91 16.65
C LYS A 4 14.92 -18.71 15.67
N ARG A 5 13.71 -19.13 16.08
CA ARG A 5 12.79 -19.85 15.18
C ARG A 5 12.20 -18.93 14.10
N LYS A 6 11.95 -17.65 14.41
CA LYS A 6 11.53 -16.66 13.41
C LYS A 6 12.63 -16.38 12.39
N GLU A 7 13.88 -16.23 12.84
CA GLU A 7 15.02 -16.05 11.95
C GLU A 7 15.23 -17.23 10.99
N LEU A 8 15.14 -18.47 11.49
CA LEU A 8 15.23 -19.69 10.66
C LEU A 8 14.12 -19.79 9.61
N LEU A 9 12.88 -19.38 9.95
CA LEU A 9 11.75 -19.35 9.02
C LEU A 9 11.89 -18.26 7.96
N ILE A 10 12.37 -17.07 8.36
CA ILE A 10 12.69 -15.97 7.44
C ILE A 10 13.79 -16.43 6.47
N HIS A 11 14.84 -17.07 7.00
CA HIS A 11 15.94 -17.62 6.22
C HIS A 11 15.46 -18.70 5.23
N ALA A 12 14.61 -19.64 5.65
CA ALA A 12 14.04 -20.66 4.76
C ALA A 12 13.12 -20.07 3.67
N THR A 13 12.34 -19.03 3.99
CA THR A 13 11.43 -18.39 3.04
C THR A 13 12.17 -17.51 2.04
N ILE A 14 13.26 -16.86 2.45
CA ILE A 14 14.10 -16.03 1.57
C ILE A 14 15.10 -16.86 0.78
N GLN A 15 15.65 -17.95 1.32
CA GLN A 15 16.44 -18.91 0.53
C GLN A 15 15.62 -19.58 -0.57
N ASN A 16 14.31 -19.70 -0.37
CA ASN A 16 13.36 -20.20 -1.36
C ASN A 16 12.61 -19.09 -2.13
N LEU A 17 13.01 -17.81 -2.04
CA LEU A 17 12.65 -16.81 -3.07
C LEU A 17 13.42 -17.23 -4.31
N PRO A 18 12.83 -18.02 -5.23
CA PRO A 18 13.61 -18.51 -6.32
C PRO A 18 13.91 -17.30 -7.20
N THR A 19 15.18 -17.10 -7.55
CA THR A 19 15.63 -16.07 -8.47
C THR A 19 14.80 -16.07 -9.78
N SER A 20 14.17 -17.21 -10.11
CA SER A 20 13.17 -17.34 -11.16
C SER A 20 11.92 -16.46 -10.96
N ARG A 21 11.30 -16.40 -9.76
CA ARG A 21 10.09 -15.58 -9.52
C ARG A 21 10.35 -14.09 -9.70
N LEU A 22 11.50 -13.58 -9.24
CA LEU A 22 11.89 -12.18 -9.47
C LEU A 22 12.08 -11.90 -10.97
N SER A 23 12.71 -12.82 -11.70
CA SER A 23 12.89 -12.70 -13.15
C SER A 23 11.58 -12.81 -13.93
N GLU A 24 10.62 -13.61 -13.45
CA GLU A 24 9.27 -13.74 -14.02
C GLU A 24 8.48 -12.46 -13.81
N ILE A 25 8.50 -11.88 -12.61
CA ILE A 25 7.86 -10.59 -12.32
C ILE A 25 8.44 -9.49 -13.21
N SER A 26 9.77 -9.39 -13.31
CA SER A 26 10.43 -8.40 -14.16
C SER A 26 10.03 -8.54 -15.63
N ARG A 27 10.08 -9.76 -16.19
CA ARG A 27 9.73 -10.02 -17.60
C ARG A 27 8.25 -9.75 -17.89
N ALA A 28 7.37 -10.18 -17.00
CA ALA A 28 5.94 -9.98 -17.17
C ALA A 28 5.59 -8.48 -17.10
N LYS A 29 6.20 -7.73 -16.17
CA LYS A 29 6.10 -6.28 -16.08
C LYS A 29 6.55 -5.57 -17.37
N ASP A 30 7.67 -5.98 -17.95
CA ASP A 30 8.15 -5.40 -19.21
C ASP A 30 7.16 -5.64 -20.36
N HIS A 31 6.54 -6.84 -20.40
CA HIS A 31 5.53 -7.16 -21.39
C HIS A 31 4.26 -6.30 -21.24
N ILE A 32 3.82 -6.08 -19.99
CA ILE A 32 2.68 -5.22 -19.64
C ILE A 32 2.95 -3.77 -20.03
N ARG A 33 4.14 -3.24 -19.71
CA ARG A 33 4.52 -1.86 -20.05
C ARG A 33 4.48 -1.65 -21.57
N CYS A 34 4.99 -2.60 -22.35
CA CYS A 34 4.92 -2.55 -23.81
C CYS A 34 3.47 -2.53 -24.34
N ARG A 35 2.54 -3.19 -23.66
CA ARG A 35 1.10 -3.17 -24.01
C ARG A 35 0.45 -1.82 -23.70
N LEU A 36 0.86 -1.16 -22.61
CA LEU A 36 0.26 0.08 -22.12
C LEU A 36 0.83 1.36 -22.74
N ASP A 37 2.01 1.31 -23.37
CA ASP A 37 2.64 2.47 -24.05
C ASP A 37 1.79 3.00 -25.25
N GLY A 38 0.70 2.33 -25.63
CA GLY A 38 -0.32 2.83 -26.57
C GLY A 38 -1.44 3.69 -25.96
N LEU A 39 -1.57 3.77 -24.63
CA LEU A 39 -2.64 4.49 -23.91
C LEU A 39 -2.07 5.67 -23.13
N ARG A 40 -1.93 6.82 -23.81
CA ARG A 40 -1.53 8.09 -23.19
C ARG A 40 -2.66 8.62 -22.30
N TRP A 41 -2.53 8.44 -20.99
CA TRP A 41 -3.39 9.10 -20.01
C TRP A 41 -2.87 10.50 -19.75
N GLY A 42 -3.66 11.52 -20.12
CA GLY A 42 -3.29 12.92 -19.94
C GLY A 42 -3.04 13.30 -18.48
N THR A 43 -1.86 13.84 -18.20
CA THR A 43 -1.56 14.55 -16.95
C THR A 43 -2.21 15.93 -17.00
N GLY A 44 -3.45 16.05 -16.54
CA GLY A 44 -4.21 17.28 -16.71
C GLY A 44 -5.22 17.55 -15.61
N PHE A 45 -4.75 17.86 -14.40
CA PHE A 45 -5.56 18.60 -13.42
C PHE A 45 -4.69 19.64 -12.71
N THR A 46 -4.51 20.79 -13.34
CA THR A 46 -3.91 21.99 -12.74
C THR A 46 -4.98 22.76 -11.96
N GLY A 47 -5.43 22.21 -10.84
CA GLY A 47 -6.44 22.82 -9.96
C GLY A 47 -5.94 23.15 -8.55
N PHE A 48 -4.62 23.14 -8.32
CA PHE A 48 -4.05 23.06 -6.97
C PHE A 48 -3.69 24.39 -6.30
N SER A 49 -3.77 25.54 -6.99
CA SER A 49 -3.39 26.85 -6.42
C SER A 49 -4.26 27.30 -5.22
N SER A 50 -5.46 26.73 -5.05
CA SER A 50 -6.35 27.04 -3.92
C SER A 50 -6.24 26.10 -2.73
N VAL A 51 -5.52 24.97 -2.86
CA VAL A 51 -5.52 23.90 -1.84
C VAL A 51 -4.75 24.32 -0.58
N ASN A 52 -3.65 25.06 -0.75
CA ASN A 52 -2.80 25.48 0.37
C ASN A 52 -3.46 26.51 1.30
N ARG A 53 -4.56 27.16 0.86
CA ARG A 53 -5.30 28.14 1.69
C ARG A 53 -6.28 27.51 2.67
N LYS A 54 -6.74 26.28 2.43
CA LYS A 54 -7.79 25.65 3.26
C LYS A 54 -7.25 24.94 4.49
N ARG A 55 -6.02 24.44 4.42
CA ARG A 55 -5.37 23.66 5.47
C ARG A 55 -3.91 24.15 5.65
N PRO A 56 -3.71 25.39 6.11
CA PRO A 56 -2.36 25.95 6.32
C PRO A 56 -1.60 25.25 7.46
N ASP A 57 -2.30 24.43 8.25
CA ASP A 57 -1.80 23.64 9.36
C ASP A 57 -1.04 22.37 8.95
N VAL A 58 -1.11 21.97 7.68
CA VAL A 58 -0.50 20.73 7.17
C VAL A 58 0.15 20.91 5.81
N VAL A 59 1.08 20.00 5.48
CA VAL A 59 1.64 19.90 4.13
C VAL A 59 0.61 19.27 3.21
N ALA A 60 0.04 20.05 2.29
CA ALA A 60 -0.99 19.61 1.36
C ALA A 60 -0.45 19.24 -0.05
N ILE A 61 0.77 19.67 -0.38
CA ILE A 61 1.45 19.39 -1.65
C ILE A 61 2.93 19.14 -1.32
N THR A 62 3.52 18.11 -1.93
CA THR A 62 4.95 17.78 -1.76
C THR A 62 5.84 18.62 -2.68
N ASP A 63 7.16 18.59 -2.45
CA ASP A 63 8.14 19.29 -3.30
C ASP A 63 8.17 18.76 -4.75
N TRP A 64 7.68 17.54 -4.98
CA TRP A 64 7.51 16.96 -6.33
C TRP A 64 6.07 17.10 -6.86
N LEU A 65 5.28 18.01 -6.30
CA LEU A 65 3.94 18.38 -6.75
C LEU A 65 2.87 17.27 -6.60
N ALA A 66 3.10 16.26 -5.76
CA ALA A 66 2.06 15.30 -5.42
C ALA A 66 1.14 15.85 -4.33
N PRO A 67 -0.20 15.71 -4.46
CA PRO A 67 -1.10 16.11 -3.40
C PRO A 67 -1.02 15.15 -2.20
N VAL A 68 -1.05 15.73 -1.00
CA VAL A 68 -1.30 15.01 0.25
C VAL A 68 -2.79 15.17 0.57
N ILE A 69 -3.52 14.06 0.57
CA ILE A 69 -4.97 14.05 0.70
C ILE A 69 -5.34 14.19 2.18
N TRP A 70 -5.77 15.39 2.54
CA TRP A 70 -6.39 15.70 3.83
C TRP A 70 -7.86 16.05 3.65
N GLU A 71 -8.68 15.78 4.67
CA GLU A 71 -10.06 16.27 4.67
C GLU A 71 -10.08 17.81 4.48
N GLY A 72 -10.97 18.28 3.60
CA GLY A 72 -11.08 19.68 3.18
C GLY A 72 -10.16 20.11 2.03
N THR A 73 -9.18 19.31 1.60
CA THR A 73 -8.27 19.63 0.48
C THR A 73 -8.82 19.26 -0.90
N PHE A 74 -9.90 18.48 -0.95
CA PHE A 74 -10.53 18.02 -2.19
C PHE A 74 -12.03 18.30 -2.19
N ASN A 75 -12.63 18.27 -3.39
CA ASN A 75 -14.08 18.39 -3.55
C ASN A 75 -14.65 17.06 -4.10
N ARG A 76 -15.32 16.30 -3.22
CA ARG A 76 -15.94 15.00 -3.54
C ARG A 76 -16.89 15.07 -4.74
N ARG A 77 -17.67 16.16 -4.88
CA ARG A 77 -18.62 16.31 -6.01
C ARG A 77 -17.91 16.49 -7.35
N VAL A 78 -16.77 17.18 -7.37
CA VAL A 78 -15.97 17.36 -8.60
C VAL A 78 -15.32 16.04 -8.99
N LEU A 79 -14.66 15.37 -8.04
CA LEU A 79 -14.02 14.07 -8.27
C LEU A 79 -15.04 13.00 -8.67
N GLY A 80 -16.20 12.98 -8.01
CA GLY A 80 -17.30 12.06 -8.34
C GLY A 80 -17.82 12.27 -9.77
N ARG A 81 -17.94 13.52 -10.25
CA ARG A 81 -18.32 13.78 -11.65
C ARG A 81 -17.23 13.36 -12.65
N TYR A 82 -15.96 13.53 -12.28
CA TYR A 82 -14.84 13.18 -13.14
C TYR A 82 -14.69 11.67 -13.28
N TYR A 83 -14.63 10.95 -12.16
CA TYR A 83 -14.42 9.49 -12.14
C TYR A 83 -15.69 8.70 -12.42
N GLY A 84 -16.88 9.20 -12.04
CA GLY A 84 -18.15 8.52 -12.31
C GLY A 84 -18.45 8.33 -13.80
N ARG A 85 -17.78 9.06 -14.69
CA ARG A 85 -17.89 8.91 -16.16
C ARG A 85 -16.97 7.85 -16.75
N GLN A 86 -16.02 7.33 -15.97
CA GLN A 86 -14.93 6.48 -16.46
C GLN A 86 -15.18 4.98 -16.25
N ASN A 87 -16.33 4.60 -15.66
CA ASN A 87 -16.72 3.21 -15.38
C ASN A 87 -15.61 2.39 -14.69
N LEU A 88 -14.92 3.03 -13.73
CA LEU A 88 -13.77 2.43 -13.07
C LEU A 88 -14.14 1.20 -12.24
N THR A 89 -13.26 0.21 -12.27
CA THR A 89 -13.24 -0.93 -11.37
C THR A 89 -12.03 -0.83 -10.45
N ILE A 90 -12.27 -0.91 -9.14
CA ILE A 90 -11.23 -0.76 -8.11
C ILE A 90 -11.07 -2.08 -7.36
N GLY A 91 -9.83 -2.59 -7.32
CA GLY A 91 -9.45 -3.74 -6.53
C GLY A 91 -9.10 -3.38 -5.09
N LEU A 92 -9.54 -4.20 -4.14
CA LEU A 92 -9.06 -4.18 -2.76
C LEU A 92 -8.51 -5.55 -2.38
N ALA A 93 -7.19 -5.65 -2.28
CA ALA A 93 -6.47 -6.84 -1.89
C ALA A 93 -6.14 -6.85 -0.40
N VAL A 94 -6.45 -7.97 0.27
CA VAL A 94 -6.16 -8.19 1.69
C VAL A 94 -5.58 -9.57 1.88
N LEU A 95 -4.50 -9.66 2.65
CA LEU A 95 -3.97 -10.93 3.13
C LEU A 95 -4.56 -11.23 4.51
N ALA A 96 -5.26 -12.35 4.61
CA ALA A 96 -5.84 -12.88 5.83
C ALA A 96 -5.28 -14.27 6.13
N THR A 97 -4.02 -14.30 6.60
CA THR A 97 -3.33 -15.50 7.07
C THR A 97 -3.61 -15.73 8.56
N GLY A 98 -3.89 -16.97 8.96
CA GLY A 98 -4.17 -17.34 10.35
C GLY A 98 -5.65 -17.23 10.81
N PHE A 99 -5.90 -17.54 12.08
CA PHE A 99 -7.24 -17.80 12.64
C PHE A 99 -7.95 -16.55 13.21
N PHE A 100 -8.14 -15.50 12.41
CA PHE A 100 -8.88 -14.30 12.84
C PHE A 100 -10.12 -13.97 11.98
N PRO A 101 -11.15 -14.84 11.95
CA PRO A 101 -12.39 -14.59 11.18
C PRO A 101 -13.08 -13.28 11.56
N GLN A 102 -13.03 -12.89 12.83
CA GLN A 102 -13.69 -11.67 13.33
C GLN A 102 -13.04 -10.41 12.75
N THR A 103 -11.71 -10.36 12.68
CA THR A 103 -10.98 -9.21 12.12
C THR A 103 -11.27 -9.06 10.63
N LEU A 104 -11.27 -10.16 9.87
CA LEU A 104 -11.66 -10.14 8.47
C LEU A 104 -13.12 -9.72 8.29
N GLN A 105 -14.04 -10.23 9.11
CA GLN A 105 -15.45 -9.86 9.05
C GLN A 105 -15.66 -8.36 9.30
N LEU A 106 -14.99 -7.78 10.30
CA LEU A 106 -15.04 -6.35 10.60
C LEU A 106 -14.43 -5.51 9.46
N PHE A 107 -13.28 -5.92 8.93
CA PHE A 107 -12.66 -5.31 7.76
C PHE A 107 -13.64 -5.30 6.57
N MET A 108 -14.19 -6.46 6.20
CA MET A 108 -15.09 -6.59 5.05
C MET A 108 -16.39 -5.80 5.23
N ARG A 109 -17.02 -5.86 6.41
CA ARG A 109 -18.25 -5.12 6.70
C ARG A 109 -18.04 -3.61 6.61
N SER A 110 -16.92 -3.12 7.15
CA SER A 110 -16.59 -1.69 7.10
C SER A 110 -16.18 -1.25 5.69
N ALA A 111 -15.38 -2.05 4.99
CA ALA A 111 -14.97 -1.78 3.61
C ALA A 111 -16.19 -1.71 2.68
N ASN A 112 -17.13 -2.67 2.78
CA ASN A 112 -18.35 -2.65 1.97
C ASN A 112 -19.19 -1.36 2.17
N LYS A 113 -19.11 -0.74 3.35
CA LYS A 113 -19.84 0.49 3.65
C LYS A 113 -19.12 1.75 3.14
N HIS A 114 -17.79 1.76 3.18
CA HIS A 114 -17.01 3.00 3.10
C HIS A 114 -15.97 3.03 1.99
N PHE A 115 -15.48 1.88 1.53
CA PHE A 115 -14.47 1.81 0.49
C PHE A 115 -15.12 1.95 -0.89
N MET A 116 -14.77 3.04 -1.58
CA MET A 116 -15.17 3.32 -2.97
C MET A 116 -16.69 3.19 -3.19
N SER A 117 -17.49 3.66 -2.21
CA SER A 117 -18.94 3.58 -2.27
C SER A 117 -19.48 4.23 -3.56
N GLY A 118 -20.35 3.51 -4.27
CA GLY A 118 -20.89 3.92 -5.56
C GLY A 118 -20.03 3.55 -6.79
N TYR A 119 -18.90 2.87 -6.60
CA TYR A 119 -18.06 2.35 -7.69
C TYR A 119 -18.05 0.83 -7.73
N ARG A 120 -17.57 0.26 -8.85
CA ARG A 120 -17.36 -1.17 -8.98
C ARG A 120 -16.12 -1.56 -8.19
N VAL A 121 -16.30 -2.44 -7.21
CA VAL A 121 -15.22 -2.91 -6.34
C VAL A 121 -15.08 -4.42 -6.46
N VAL A 122 -13.84 -4.90 -6.60
CA VAL A 122 -13.50 -6.32 -6.52
C VAL A 122 -12.65 -6.55 -5.29
N PHE A 123 -13.11 -7.43 -4.40
CA PHE A 123 -12.34 -7.83 -3.22
C PHE A 123 -11.48 -9.07 -3.54
N TYR A 124 -10.18 -8.95 -3.31
CA TYR A 124 -9.21 -10.03 -3.45
C TYR A 124 -8.76 -10.47 -2.07
N ILE A 125 -9.34 -11.57 -1.58
CA ILE A 125 -9.06 -12.08 -0.24
C ILE A 125 -8.07 -13.25 -0.37
N MET A 126 -6.81 -12.99 -0.02
CA MET A 126 -5.76 -14.00 -0.01
C MET A 126 -5.76 -14.71 1.34
N VAL A 127 -5.97 -16.03 1.37
CA VAL A 127 -6.05 -16.85 2.60
C VAL A 127 -5.26 -18.15 2.45
N ASP A 128 -4.87 -18.74 3.58
CA ASP A 128 -4.11 -19.99 3.62
C ASP A 128 -4.96 -21.25 3.34
N ASP A 129 -6.26 -21.21 3.68
CA ASP A 129 -7.21 -22.32 3.51
C ASP A 129 -8.50 -21.83 2.81
N PRO A 130 -8.69 -22.15 1.52
CA PRO A 130 -9.74 -21.57 0.70
C PRO A 130 -11.16 -22.14 0.90
N LEU A 131 -11.38 -23.00 1.90
CA LEU A 131 -12.63 -23.76 2.05
C LEU A 131 -13.92 -22.96 2.36
N ARG A 132 -13.97 -21.62 2.22
CA ARG A 132 -15.21 -20.83 2.39
C ARG A 132 -15.36 -19.62 1.44
N THR A 133 -16.20 -19.79 0.41
CA THR A 133 -17.20 -18.85 -0.17
C THR A 133 -16.86 -17.43 -0.67
N PHE A 134 -15.60 -17.00 -0.84
CA PHE A 134 -15.29 -15.72 -1.53
C PHE A 134 -14.54 -15.95 -2.87
N LYS A 135 -14.26 -14.88 -3.64
CA LYS A 135 -13.18 -14.91 -4.67
C LYS A 135 -11.86 -15.04 -3.90
N VAL A 136 -11.62 -16.26 -3.43
CA VAL A 136 -10.53 -16.60 -2.53
C VAL A 136 -9.32 -16.92 -3.37
N LEU A 137 -8.23 -16.21 -3.08
CA LEU A 137 -6.98 -16.38 -3.77
C LEU A 137 -6.07 -17.27 -2.90
N PRO A 138 -5.72 -18.48 -3.37
CA PRO A 138 -4.88 -19.38 -2.59
C PRO A 138 -3.46 -18.84 -2.51
N ILE A 139 -2.90 -18.80 -1.30
CA ILE A 139 -1.49 -18.46 -1.10
C ILE A 139 -0.64 -19.66 -1.54
N LYS A 140 0.22 -19.47 -2.54
CA LYS A 140 1.20 -20.48 -2.99
C LYS A 140 2.55 -20.24 -2.31
N GLY A 141 2.79 -20.91 -1.18
CA GLY A 141 4.06 -20.83 -0.45
C GLY A 141 4.02 -21.51 0.91
N ASP A 142 5.17 -21.55 1.59
CA ASP A 142 5.30 -22.20 2.88
C ASP A 142 4.58 -21.40 3.97
N ARG A 143 3.75 -22.08 4.78
CA ARG A 143 2.79 -21.48 5.75
C ARG A 143 3.45 -20.75 6.93
N TRP A 144 4.77 -20.68 6.93
CA TRP A 144 5.61 -20.25 8.05
C TRP A 144 6.54 -19.08 7.68
N GLY A 145 6.32 -18.40 6.56
CA GLY A 145 7.14 -17.26 6.12
C GLY A 145 6.83 -15.92 6.79
N ASP A 146 7.67 -14.91 6.51
CA ASP A 146 7.42 -13.52 6.89
C ASP A 146 6.09 -13.03 6.28
N PHE A 147 5.18 -12.50 7.11
CA PHE A 147 3.83 -12.09 6.69
C PHE A 147 3.86 -11.11 5.52
N HIS A 148 4.77 -10.13 5.54
CA HIS A 148 4.84 -9.12 4.49
C HIS A 148 5.42 -9.69 3.21
N LEU A 149 6.41 -10.58 3.32
CA LEU A 149 6.94 -11.29 2.18
C LEU A 149 5.88 -12.17 1.50
N THR A 150 5.12 -12.95 2.27
CA THR A 150 4.00 -13.75 1.75
C THR A 150 2.95 -12.85 1.10
N ARG A 151 2.59 -11.72 1.73
CA ARG A 151 1.64 -10.75 1.18
C ARG A 151 2.08 -10.22 -0.17
N MET A 152 3.32 -9.75 -0.26
CA MET A 152 3.84 -9.09 -1.46
C MET A 152 4.00 -10.11 -2.60
N SER A 153 4.61 -11.27 -2.32
CA SER A 153 4.80 -12.31 -3.34
C SER A 153 3.47 -12.85 -3.89
N SER A 154 2.51 -13.15 -3.01
CA SER A 154 1.18 -13.62 -3.44
C SER A 154 0.43 -12.54 -4.23
N LEU A 155 0.49 -11.27 -3.77
CA LEU A 155 -0.14 -10.18 -4.50
C LEU A 155 0.45 -9.99 -5.90
N ALA A 156 1.78 -10.09 -6.07
CA ALA A 156 2.41 -10.02 -7.39
C ALA A 156 1.91 -11.13 -8.33
N GLU A 157 1.81 -12.37 -7.85
CA GLU A 157 1.28 -13.48 -8.64
C GLU A 157 -0.15 -13.23 -9.11
N HIS A 158 -1.00 -12.67 -8.24
CA HIS A 158 -2.37 -12.37 -8.61
C HIS A 158 -2.50 -11.15 -9.52
N ILE A 159 -1.64 -10.14 -9.36
CA ILE A 159 -1.54 -9.02 -10.31
C ILE A 159 -1.25 -9.54 -11.71
N LEU A 160 -0.19 -10.35 -11.85
CA LEU A 160 0.23 -10.91 -13.12
C LEU A 160 -0.76 -11.93 -13.69
N GLY A 161 -1.45 -12.67 -12.82
CA GLY A 161 -2.34 -13.74 -13.23
C GLY A 161 -3.68 -13.24 -13.76
N HIS A 162 -4.24 -12.18 -13.16
CA HIS A 162 -5.57 -11.69 -13.54
C HIS A 162 -5.94 -10.28 -13.04
N ILE A 163 -5.42 -9.80 -11.91
CA ILE A 163 -5.93 -8.54 -11.32
C ILE A 163 -5.67 -7.35 -12.27
N GLU A 164 -4.54 -7.34 -12.99
CA GLU A 164 -4.24 -6.27 -13.95
C GLU A 164 -5.32 -6.11 -15.03
N ASP A 165 -5.88 -7.21 -15.52
CA ASP A 165 -6.94 -7.19 -16.54
C ASP A 165 -8.34 -6.95 -15.94
N GLU A 166 -8.48 -7.02 -14.61
CA GLU A 166 -9.77 -6.89 -13.90
C GLU A 166 -10.04 -5.47 -13.37
N VAL A 167 -9.00 -4.69 -13.04
CA VAL A 167 -9.15 -3.42 -12.31
C VAL A 167 -8.28 -2.29 -12.85
N ASP A 168 -8.79 -1.05 -12.77
CA ASP A 168 -8.07 0.16 -13.16
C ASP A 168 -7.10 0.63 -12.05
N PHE A 169 -7.50 0.40 -10.80
CA PHE A 169 -6.73 0.75 -9.60
C PHE A 169 -6.81 -0.38 -8.59
N LEU A 170 -5.74 -0.55 -7.80
CA LEU A 170 -5.61 -1.57 -6.79
C LEU A 170 -5.09 -0.96 -5.50
N PHE A 171 -5.74 -1.27 -4.38
CA PHE A 171 -5.21 -1.06 -3.04
C PHE A 171 -4.87 -2.39 -2.38
N SER A 172 -3.77 -2.44 -1.65
CA SER A 172 -3.46 -3.55 -0.74
C SER A 172 -3.41 -3.05 0.69
N MET A 173 -4.27 -3.63 1.54
CA MET A 173 -4.40 -3.24 2.94
C MET A 173 -4.13 -4.39 3.91
N THR A 174 -3.71 -4.08 5.13
CA THR A 174 -3.66 -5.07 6.22
C THR A 174 -5.05 -5.29 6.80
N VAL A 175 -5.36 -6.54 7.15
CA VAL A 175 -6.71 -6.94 7.61
C VAL A 175 -7.11 -6.31 8.95
N ASN A 176 -6.15 -5.87 9.77
CA ASN A 176 -6.40 -5.22 11.07
C ASN A 176 -6.86 -3.74 10.97
N ARG A 177 -7.31 -3.31 9.80
CA ARG A 177 -7.85 -1.97 9.54
C ARG A 177 -9.38 -2.00 9.52
N VAL A 178 -10.01 -0.90 9.91
CA VAL A 178 -11.47 -0.75 9.93
C VAL A 178 -11.81 0.61 9.36
N PHE A 179 -12.66 0.63 8.36
CA PHE A 179 -13.16 1.87 7.76
C PHE A 179 -14.22 2.48 8.68
N GLN A 180 -14.01 3.74 9.06
CA GLN A 180 -14.92 4.53 9.90
C GLN A 180 -15.66 5.59 9.10
N ASN A 181 -15.09 6.01 7.96
CA ASN A 181 -15.65 7.01 7.07
C ASN A 181 -15.22 6.72 5.62
N ASP A 182 -15.75 7.49 4.68
CA ASP A 182 -15.54 7.29 3.24
C ASP A 182 -14.06 7.27 2.86
N PHE A 183 -13.66 6.20 2.18
CA PHE A 183 -12.38 6.04 1.50
C PHE A 183 -12.69 6.03 0.00
N GLY A 184 -12.62 7.20 -0.64
CA GLY A 184 -13.19 7.41 -1.96
C GLY A 184 -12.18 7.65 -3.07
N VAL A 185 -12.70 8.10 -4.21
CA VAL A 185 -11.92 8.35 -5.43
C VAL A 185 -10.87 9.45 -5.29
N GLU A 186 -10.94 10.27 -4.25
CA GLU A 186 -9.88 11.21 -3.90
C GLU A 186 -8.54 10.51 -3.63
N THR A 187 -8.56 9.23 -3.26
CA THR A 187 -7.36 8.44 -2.97
C THR A 187 -6.71 7.84 -4.23
N LEU A 188 -7.37 7.86 -5.40
CA LEU A 188 -6.86 7.21 -6.63
C LEU A 188 -5.69 7.97 -7.24
N GLY A 189 -4.57 7.29 -7.48
CA GLY A 189 -3.38 7.84 -8.14
C GLY A 189 -2.63 6.76 -8.88
N ALA A 190 -1.63 7.12 -9.70
CA ALA A 190 -0.80 6.13 -10.37
C ALA A 190 -0.02 5.30 -9.34
N SER A 191 0.58 5.97 -8.37
CA SER A 191 1.23 5.40 -7.18
C SER A 191 0.78 6.17 -5.94
N VAL A 192 0.28 5.45 -4.93
CA VAL A 192 -0.35 5.97 -3.72
C VAL A 192 0.37 5.44 -2.48
N ALA A 193 0.84 6.36 -1.64
CA ALA A 193 1.51 6.05 -0.38
C ALA A 193 0.74 6.57 0.83
N GLN A 194 0.71 5.82 1.93
CA GLN A 194 0.11 6.23 3.19
C GLN A 194 1.16 6.87 4.11
N LEU A 195 0.90 8.08 4.62
CA LEU A 195 1.74 8.67 5.66
C LEU A 195 1.53 7.97 7.01
N HIS A 196 2.63 7.70 7.72
CA HIS A 196 2.57 7.02 9.00
C HIS A 196 2.11 7.94 10.14
N ALA A 197 1.07 7.54 10.86
CA ALA A 197 0.42 8.36 11.88
C ALA A 197 1.32 8.79 13.05
N TRP A 198 2.36 8.02 13.40
CA TRP A 198 3.30 8.40 14.47
C TRP A 198 4.43 9.35 14.01
N TRP A 199 4.74 9.37 12.72
CA TRP A 199 5.97 9.96 12.19
C TRP A 199 5.74 11.13 11.25
N TYR A 200 4.50 11.36 10.80
CA TYR A 200 4.20 12.43 9.83
C TYR A 200 4.49 13.86 10.31
N PHE A 201 4.51 14.11 11.62
CA PHE A 201 4.90 15.41 12.20
C PHE A 201 6.37 15.50 12.61
N LYS A 202 7.12 14.40 12.51
CA LYS A 202 8.45 14.28 13.10
C LYS A 202 9.52 14.45 12.03
N ASN A 203 10.24 15.56 12.11
CA ASN A 203 11.35 15.84 11.20
C ASN A 203 12.70 15.29 11.72
N LYS A 204 12.72 14.80 12.97
CA LYS A 204 13.90 14.22 13.62
C LYS A 204 13.55 12.81 14.09
N ASP A 205 14.53 11.91 14.02
CA ASP A 205 14.45 10.52 14.50
C ASP A 205 13.49 9.59 13.75
N ILE A 206 13.22 9.87 12.47
CA ILE A 206 12.47 8.96 11.61
C ILE A 206 13.18 7.59 11.55
N PRO A 207 12.49 6.45 11.79
CA PRO A 207 13.09 5.13 11.98
C PRO A 207 13.42 4.41 10.66
N TYR A 208 13.98 5.14 9.68
CA TYR A 208 14.53 4.51 8.48
C TYR A 208 15.64 3.51 8.82
N GLU A 209 15.92 2.60 7.89
CA GLU A 209 17.14 1.79 7.96
C GLU A 209 18.36 2.71 7.80
N ARG A 210 19.33 2.59 8.71
CA ARG A 210 20.53 3.45 8.72
C ARG A 210 21.82 2.67 8.46
N ARG A 211 21.77 1.33 8.47
CA ARG A 211 22.93 0.48 8.18
C ARG A 211 23.30 0.66 6.69
N PRO A 212 24.47 1.23 6.36
CA PRO A 212 24.82 1.56 4.97
C PRO A 212 24.85 0.37 4.01
N LYS A 213 25.08 -0.84 4.53
CA LYS A 213 25.10 -2.07 3.75
C LYS A 213 23.70 -2.56 3.35
N SER A 214 22.63 -2.10 4.00
CA SER A 214 21.28 -2.52 3.64
C SER A 214 20.79 -1.80 2.39
N ALA A 215 20.16 -2.54 1.49
CA ALA A 215 19.42 -2.02 0.35
C ALA A 215 18.31 -1.04 0.79
N ALA A 216 17.77 -1.17 2.01
CA ALA A 216 16.78 -0.26 2.58
C ALA A 216 17.37 1.06 3.14
N CYS A 217 18.70 1.23 3.15
CA CYS A 217 19.35 2.35 3.81
C CYS A 217 18.90 3.72 3.25
N ILE A 218 18.51 4.60 4.16
CA ILE A 218 18.34 6.03 3.94
C ILE A 218 19.26 6.75 4.95
N PRO A 219 20.32 7.44 4.50
CA PRO A 219 21.23 8.15 5.39
C PRO A 219 20.56 9.27 6.21
N PHE A 220 21.20 9.68 7.31
CA PHE A 220 20.77 10.86 8.05
C PHE A 220 20.80 12.11 7.16
N GLY A 221 19.85 13.03 7.40
CA GLY A 221 19.67 14.21 6.56
C GLY A 221 18.94 13.96 5.23
N GLN A 222 18.56 12.70 4.94
CA GLN A 222 17.75 12.33 3.77
C GLN A 222 16.40 11.74 4.18
N GLY A 223 15.49 11.68 3.20
CA GLY A 223 14.12 11.20 3.33
C GLY A 223 13.11 12.36 3.27
N ASP A 224 11.92 12.08 2.73
CA ASP A 224 10.85 13.09 2.60
C ASP A 224 9.77 12.89 3.67
N PHE A 225 9.23 11.67 3.73
CA PHE A 225 8.20 11.27 4.69
C PHE A 225 8.44 9.85 5.15
N TYR A 226 7.86 9.50 6.29
CA TYR A 226 7.79 8.12 6.74
C TYR A 226 6.43 7.51 6.37
N TYR A 227 6.48 6.51 5.50
CA TYR A 227 5.32 5.84 4.93
C TYR A 227 4.96 4.59 5.74
N ASP A 228 3.66 4.36 5.89
CA ASP A 228 3.11 3.22 6.61
C ASP A 228 2.78 2.06 5.65
N GLY A 229 3.16 0.84 6.04
CA GLY A 229 3.00 -0.34 5.21
C GLY A 229 1.61 -0.97 5.18
N SER A 230 0.66 -0.42 5.95
CA SER A 230 -0.68 -0.97 6.05
C SER A 230 -1.57 -0.63 4.88
N VAL A 231 -1.24 0.41 4.10
CA VAL A 231 -1.97 0.80 2.89
C VAL A 231 -0.96 1.17 1.81
N ILE A 232 -0.98 0.41 0.72
CA ILE A 232 -0.35 0.81 -0.55
C ILE A 232 -1.42 0.79 -1.64
N GLY A 233 -1.27 1.61 -2.67
CA GLY A 233 -2.18 1.56 -3.81
C GLY A 233 -1.62 2.20 -5.06
N GLY A 234 -2.39 2.12 -6.15
CA GLY A 234 -1.99 2.66 -7.43
C GLY A 234 -2.67 1.96 -8.59
N ARG A 235 -2.14 2.15 -9.79
CA ARG A 235 -2.42 1.27 -10.92
C ARG A 235 -1.80 -0.11 -10.65
N PRO A 236 -2.40 -1.23 -11.11
CA PRO A 236 -1.86 -2.57 -10.88
C PRO A 236 -0.36 -2.70 -11.21
N LEU A 237 0.08 -2.15 -12.35
CA LEU A 237 1.48 -2.16 -12.75
C LEU A 237 2.42 -1.40 -11.79
N GLU A 238 1.97 -0.27 -11.25
CA GLU A 238 2.75 0.53 -10.29
C GLU A 238 2.86 -0.19 -8.95
N VAL A 239 1.78 -0.85 -8.51
CA VAL A 239 1.79 -1.72 -7.33
C VAL A 239 2.74 -2.91 -7.53
N LEU A 240 2.73 -3.53 -8.71
CA LEU A 240 3.66 -4.61 -9.06
C LEU A 240 5.12 -4.13 -9.04
N THR A 241 5.39 -2.95 -9.57
CA THR A 241 6.73 -2.35 -9.58
C THR A 241 7.23 -2.08 -8.16
N LEU A 242 6.36 -1.63 -7.25
CA LEU A 242 6.67 -1.51 -5.82
C LEU A 242 7.02 -2.85 -5.20
N ILE A 243 6.19 -3.87 -5.45
CA ILE A 243 6.42 -5.22 -4.91
C ILE A 243 7.77 -5.76 -5.39
N GLU A 244 8.08 -5.62 -6.68
CA GLU A 244 9.36 -6.05 -7.23
C GLU A 244 10.54 -5.35 -6.55
N GLY A 245 10.49 -4.03 -6.38
CA GLY A 245 11.53 -3.27 -5.68
C GLY A 245 11.70 -3.71 -4.23
N TYR A 246 10.60 -4.00 -3.53
CA TYR A 246 10.64 -4.58 -2.18
C TYR A 246 11.34 -5.95 -2.17
N LEU A 247 10.91 -6.87 -3.03
CA LEU A 247 11.46 -8.23 -3.07
C LEU A 247 12.94 -8.26 -3.46
N GLN A 248 13.35 -7.40 -4.40
CA GLN A 248 14.76 -7.22 -4.77
C GLN A 248 15.58 -6.70 -3.58
N GLY A 249 15.07 -5.71 -2.85
CA GLY A 249 15.73 -5.18 -1.66
C GLY A 249 15.90 -6.23 -0.56
N VAL A 250 14.86 -7.02 -0.28
CA VAL A 250 14.93 -8.13 0.70
C VAL A 250 15.94 -9.18 0.27
N ALA A 251 15.92 -9.57 -1.02
CA ALA A 251 16.87 -10.55 -1.55
C ALA A 251 18.33 -10.06 -1.44
N GLN A 252 18.57 -8.77 -1.67
CA GLN A 252 19.90 -8.18 -1.52
C GLN A 252 20.34 -8.15 -0.05
N ASP A 253 19.50 -7.65 0.85
CA ASP A 253 19.80 -7.64 2.30
C ASP A 253 20.15 -9.05 2.79
N HIS A 254 19.37 -10.05 2.39
CA HIS A 254 19.61 -11.43 2.78
C HIS A 254 20.94 -11.98 2.24
N LYS A 255 21.31 -11.68 0.99
CA LYS A 255 22.63 -12.06 0.43
C LYS A 255 23.78 -11.47 1.24
N ASP A 256 23.57 -10.27 1.79
CA ASP A 256 24.55 -9.56 2.60
C ASP A 256 24.47 -9.90 4.11
N GLY A 257 23.66 -10.91 4.48
CA GLY A 257 23.46 -11.33 5.88
C GLY A 257 22.70 -10.31 6.73
N LEU A 258 21.93 -9.42 6.09
CA LEU A 258 21.11 -8.40 6.71
C LEU A 258 19.63 -8.80 6.70
N ASN A 259 18.89 -8.21 7.62
CA ASN A 259 17.44 -8.34 7.69
C ASN A 259 16.86 -6.98 8.08
N SER A 260 16.14 -6.37 7.14
CA SER A 260 15.44 -5.10 7.33
C SER A 260 13.94 -5.32 7.22
N THR A 261 13.17 -4.51 7.94
CA THR A 261 11.72 -4.67 7.97
C THR A 261 11.09 -4.31 6.63
N TYR A 262 9.90 -4.86 6.36
CA TYR A 262 9.07 -4.46 5.21
C TYR A 262 8.93 -2.95 5.10
N GLU A 263 8.64 -2.29 6.21
CA GLU A 263 8.42 -0.84 6.25
C GLU A 263 9.69 -0.05 5.87
N ARG A 264 10.87 -0.54 6.22
CA ARG A 264 12.15 0.08 5.82
C ARG A 264 12.38 -0.01 4.33
N HIS A 265 12.15 -1.18 3.72
CA HIS A 265 12.24 -1.34 2.26
C HIS A 265 11.16 -0.53 1.52
N LEU A 266 9.94 -0.46 2.06
CA LEU A 266 8.86 0.37 1.52
C LEU A 266 9.25 1.85 1.50
N ASN A 267 9.79 2.34 2.61
CA ASN A 267 10.24 3.73 2.72
C ASN A 267 11.41 4.01 1.78
N LYS A 268 12.34 3.07 1.62
CA LYS A 268 13.39 3.17 0.61
C LYS A 268 12.82 3.27 -0.80
N TYR A 269 11.82 2.44 -1.12
CA TYR A 269 11.19 2.45 -2.44
C TYR A 269 10.56 3.80 -2.73
N PHE A 270 9.74 4.35 -1.83
CA PHE A 270 9.10 5.65 -2.05
C PHE A 270 10.06 6.84 -1.97
N PHE A 271 11.19 6.69 -1.27
CA PHE A 271 12.26 7.68 -1.30
C PHE A 271 12.88 7.81 -2.69
N THR A 272 13.09 6.68 -3.40
CA THR A 272 13.66 6.66 -4.75
C THR A 272 12.61 6.78 -5.87
N HIS A 273 11.37 6.39 -5.61
CA HIS A 273 10.24 6.44 -6.53
C HIS A 273 9.11 7.26 -5.91
N LYS A 274 9.10 8.57 -6.20
CA LYS A 274 8.18 9.50 -5.57
C LYS A 274 6.71 9.12 -5.87
N PRO A 275 5.86 8.91 -4.85
CA PRO A 275 4.45 8.58 -5.07
C PRO A 275 3.71 9.77 -5.69
N THR A 276 2.79 9.49 -6.61
CA THR A 276 1.97 10.53 -7.26
C THR A 276 0.88 11.10 -6.37
N LYS A 277 0.58 10.42 -5.26
CA LYS A 277 -0.42 10.82 -4.28
C LYS A 277 -0.05 10.27 -2.90
N LEU A 278 -0.21 11.10 -1.88
CA LEU A 278 0.02 10.70 -0.50
C LEU A 278 -1.29 10.79 0.25
N LEU A 279 -1.61 9.79 1.06
CA LEU A 279 -2.74 9.83 1.97
C LEU A 279 -2.28 10.37 3.32
N SER A 280 -3.01 11.34 3.85
CA SER A 280 -2.75 11.80 5.21
C SER A 280 -2.94 10.64 6.21
N PRO A 281 -2.40 10.76 7.43
CA PRO A 281 -2.68 9.82 8.51
C PRO A 281 -4.16 9.59 8.82
N GLU A 282 -5.08 10.48 8.38
CA GLU A 282 -6.52 10.28 8.52
C GLU A 282 -6.95 8.96 7.84
N TYR A 283 -6.28 8.57 6.76
CA TYR A 283 -6.56 7.34 6.01
C TYR A 283 -5.93 6.07 6.60
N SER A 284 -5.18 6.16 7.69
CA SER A 284 -4.70 5.00 8.47
C SER A 284 -4.25 5.44 9.87
N TRP A 285 -5.24 5.66 10.75
CA TRP A 285 -4.98 6.15 12.10
C TRP A 285 -4.81 5.00 13.11
N THR A 286 -3.92 5.18 14.10
CA THR A 286 -3.78 4.25 15.21
C THR A 286 -4.55 4.75 16.44
N ALA A 287 -5.33 3.87 17.07
CA ALA A 287 -6.04 4.18 18.31
C ALA A 287 -5.09 4.50 19.49
N ALA A 288 -3.80 4.22 19.35
CA ALA A 288 -2.77 4.62 20.32
C ALA A 288 -2.55 6.14 20.38
N LEU A 289 -2.90 6.85 19.31
CA LEU A 289 -2.77 8.30 19.21
C LEU A 289 -4.11 8.95 19.46
N ARG A 290 -4.11 10.06 20.22
CA ARG A 290 -5.28 10.94 20.31
C ARG A 290 -5.67 11.34 18.89
N PRO A 291 -6.94 11.19 18.48
CA PRO A 291 -7.34 11.59 17.14
C PRO A 291 -6.97 13.07 16.91
N PRO A 292 -6.71 13.48 15.65
CA PRO A 292 -6.69 14.90 15.32
C PRO A 292 -8.03 15.53 15.77
N ALA A 293 -8.06 16.86 15.92
CA ALA A 293 -9.13 17.65 16.55
C ALA A 293 -10.55 17.02 16.43
N PRO A 294 -11.43 17.16 17.45
CA PRO A 294 -12.68 16.38 17.62
C PRO A 294 -13.60 16.27 16.39
N GLU A 295 -13.48 17.17 15.42
CA GLU A 295 -14.26 17.25 14.18
C GLU A 295 -13.75 16.33 13.05
N LEU A 296 -12.54 15.76 13.18
CA LEU A 296 -11.92 14.90 12.16
C LEU A 296 -11.97 13.42 12.57
N CYS A 297 -13.02 12.72 12.14
CA CYS A 297 -13.05 11.26 12.19
C CYS A 297 -12.20 10.67 11.03
N PRO A 298 -11.06 10.02 11.31
CA PRO A 298 -10.19 9.45 10.28
C PRO A 298 -10.93 8.34 9.51
N PRO A 299 -10.90 8.35 8.15
CA PRO A 299 -11.52 7.33 7.32
C PRO A 299 -11.20 5.89 7.68
N VAL A 300 -9.97 5.60 8.12
CA VAL A 300 -9.55 4.24 8.49
C VAL A 300 -8.83 4.26 9.83
N ARG A 301 -9.15 3.29 10.69
CA ARG A 301 -8.50 3.09 11.98
C ARG A 301 -7.96 1.68 12.14
N THR A 302 -6.98 1.51 13.01
CA THR A 302 -6.54 0.19 13.47
C THR A 302 -7.60 -0.41 14.40
N TRP A 303 -7.98 -1.66 14.17
CA TRP A 303 -8.81 -2.44 15.10
C TRP A 303 -8.00 -2.80 16.36
N ARG A 304 -8.62 -2.69 17.53
CA ARG A 304 -8.14 -3.27 18.79
C ARG A 304 -9.25 -4.15 19.38
N PRO A 305 -8.97 -5.39 19.78
CA PRO A 305 -9.89 -6.19 20.60
C PRO A 305 -10.16 -5.53 21.95
#